data_AF-A0A941SIC8-F1
#
_entry.id   AF-A0A941SIC8-F1
#
_cell.length_a   1.000
_cell.length_b   1.000
_cell.length_c   1.000
_cell.angle_alpha   90.00
_cell.angle_beta   90.00
_cell.angle_gamma   90.00
#
_symmetry.space_group_name_H-M   'P 1'
#
loop_
_entity.id
_entity.type
_entity.pdbx_description
1 polymer ?
#
loop_
_entity_poly.entity_id
_entity_poly.type
_entity_poly.pdbx_seq_one_letter_code
_entity_poly.pdbx_strand_id
1 'polypeptide(L)' 'MSDPAVRPGADAAQRRSLWRSIRAISWAFLGVRSSGGYSDDLRRARPLHVIVIAFIATVLFVLLMAGIAHWVVHR' A
#
# COMPACT_ATOMS: atom_id res chain seq x y z
N MET A 1 -45.32 -9.35 -6.54
CA MET A 1 -44.71 -8.01 -6.66
C MET A 1 -44.48 -7.43 -5.26
N SER A 2 -43.41 -7.83 -4.57
CA SER A 2 -42.84 -7.17 -3.39
C SER A 2 -41.65 -7.99 -2.90
N ASP A 3 -40.44 -7.57 -3.25
CA ASP A 3 -39.18 -8.05 -2.66
C ASP A 3 -38.51 -6.86 -1.97
N PRO A 4 -38.44 -6.85 -0.62
CA PRO A 4 -37.58 -5.93 0.09
C PRO A 4 -36.70 -6.70 1.09
N ALA A 5 -35.70 -7.43 0.60
CA ALA A 5 -34.65 -7.97 1.46
C ALA A 5 -33.62 -6.88 1.86
N VAL A 6 -34.01 -5.95 2.74
CA VAL A 6 -33.07 -5.06 3.44
C VAL A 6 -32.52 -5.80 4.66
N ARG A 7 -31.25 -6.22 4.62
CA ARG A 7 -30.57 -6.94 5.71
C ARG A 7 -29.68 -6.00 6.54
N PRO A 8 -29.93 -5.81 7.85
CA PRO A 8 -29.18 -4.92 8.75
C PRO A 8 -27.81 -5.48 9.18
N GLY A 9 -27.00 -5.93 8.21
CA GLY A 9 -25.60 -6.33 8.39
C GLY A 9 -24.67 -5.79 7.30
N ALA A 10 -25.22 -5.07 6.32
CA ALA A 10 -24.49 -4.53 5.18
C ALA A 10 -23.46 -3.48 5.61
N ASP A 11 -23.77 -2.64 6.61
CA ASP A 11 -22.91 -1.51 7.01
C ASP A 11 -21.59 -1.98 7.65
N ALA A 12 -21.66 -3.03 8.48
CA ALA A 12 -20.49 -3.63 9.10
C ALA A 12 -19.62 -4.42 8.10
N ALA A 13 -20.23 -4.97 7.03
CA ALA A 13 -19.51 -5.62 5.94
C ALA A 13 -18.85 -4.60 4.99
N GLN A 14 -19.53 -3.50 4.71
CA GLN A 14 -19.05 -2.41 3.85
C GLN A 14 -17.81 -1.73 4.45
N ARG A 15 -17.84 -1.40 5.75
CA ARG A 15 -16.69 -0.82 6.47
C ARG A 15 -15.46 -1.73 6.46
N ARG A 16 -15.65 -3.06 6.52
CA ARG A 16 -14.56 -4.05 6.41
C ARG A 16 -13.92 -4.08 5.01
N SER A 17 -14.71 -3.87 3.96
CA SER A 17 -14.22 -3.80 2.57
C SER A 17 -13.34 -2.57 2.35
N LEU A 18 -13.77 -1.40 2.82
CA LEU A 18 -12.99 -0.16 2.70
C LEU A 18 -11.67 -0.22 3.45
N TRP A 19 -11.68 -0.77 4.68
CA TRP A 19 -10.45 -0.99 5.43
C TRP A 19 -9.49 -1.97 4.75
N ARG A 20 -10.02 -3.00 4.07
CA ARG A 20 -9.19 -3.91 3.26
C ARG A 20 -8.60 -3.20 2.05
N SER A 21 -9.36 -2.33 1.39
CA SER A 21 -8.88 -1.54 0.26
C SER A 21 -7.78 -0.57 0.70
N ILE A 22 -7.97 0.20 1.77
CA ILE A 22 -6.94 1.12 2.29
C ILE A 22 -5.69 0.34 2.72
N ARG A 23 -5.86 -0.76 3.46
CA ARG A 23 -4.73 -1.60 3.88
C ARG A 23 -4.01 -2.20 2.67
N ALA A 24 -4.74 -2.63 1.65
CA ALA A 24 -4.16 -3.11 0.40
C ALA A 24 -3.38 -1.99 -0.31
N ILE A 25 -3.91 -0.77 -0.32
CA ILE A 25 -3.25 0.40 -0.92
C ILE A 25 -1.98 0.76 -0.12
N SER A 26 -2.00 0.69 1.21
CA SER A 26 -0.84 0.95 2.06
C SER A 26 0.24 -0.13 1.93
N TRP A 27 -0.13 -1.41 1.83
CA TRP A 27 0.82 -2.50 1.57
C TRP A 27 1.37 -2.48 0.14
N ALA A 28 0.60 -1.93 -0.81
CA ALA A 28 1.05 -1.63 -2.16
C ALA A 28 2.00 -0.41 -2.20
N PHE A 29 1.78 0.61 -1.37
CA PHE A 29 2.62 1.81 -1.32
C PHE A 29 3.98 1.56 -0.64
N LEU A 30 4.00 0.76 0.42
CA LEU A 30 5.23 0.40 1.12
C LEU A 30 6.00 -0.75 0.43
N GLY A 31 5.40 -1.44 -0.55
CA GLY A 31 6.09 -2.50 -1.29
C GLY A 31 6.35 -3.79 -0.49
N VAL A 32 5.63 -4.05 0.59
CA VAL A 32 5.82 -5.24 1.43
C VAL A 32 4.96 -6.41 0.92
N ARG A 33 5.16 -6.88 -0.32
CA ARG A 33 4.66 -8.21 -0.70
C ARG A 33 5.82 -9.19 -0.78
N SER A 34 6.38 -9.60 0.36
CA SER A 34 7.31 -10.74 0.35
C SER A 34 7.39 -11.44 1.70
N SER A 35 6.51 -12.43 1.91
CA SER A 35 6.76 -13.50 2.87
C SER A 35 6.48 -14.90 2.29
N GLY A 36 6.44 -15.05 0.96
CA GLY A 36 5.94 -16.29 0.35
C GLY A 36 6.95 -17.12 -0.47
N GLY A 37 8.00 -16.51 -1.03
CA GLY A 37 8.88 -17.21 -1.99
C GLY A 37 10.37 -16.89 -1.81
N TYR A 38 10.75 -16.32 -0.66
CA TYR A 38 12.11 -15.85 -0.43
C TYR A 38 13.11 -17.01 -0.33
N SER A 39 12.68 -18.19 0.12
CA SER A 39 13.58 -19.30 0.46
C SER A 39 14.25 -19.98 -0.74
N ASP A 40 13.59 -20.04 -1.90
CA ASP A 40 14.11 -20.79 -3.06
C ASP A 40 14.93 -19.91 -4.03
N ASP A 41 14.58 -18.62 -4.18
CA ASP A 41 15.26 -17.73 -5.13
C ASP A 41 16.49 -17.01 -4.53
N LEU A 42 16.55 -16.91 -3.19
CA LEU A 42 17.71 -16.43 -2.44
C LEU A 42 19.01 -17.21 -2.73
N ARG A 43 18.89 -18.48 -3.13
CA ARG A 43 20.04 -19.33 -3.45
C ARG A 43 20.59 -19.12 -4.86
N ARG A 44 19.90 -18.40 -5.75
CA ARG A 44 20.32 -18.26 -7.15
C ARG A 44 20.28 -16.81 -7.69
N ALA A 45 19.43 -15.91 -7.18
CA ALA A 45 19.26 -14.56 -7.72
C ALA A 45 19.27 -13.47 -6.62
N ARG A 46 19.91 -12.33 -6.90
CA ARG A 46 20.40 -11.35 -5.91
C ARG A 46 19.25 -10.52 -5.28
N PRO A 47 18.90 -10.69 -3.99
CA PRO A 47 17.81 -9.97 -3.29
C PRO A 47 18.05 -8.45 -3.15
N LEU A 48 19.25 -8.00 -3.51
CA LEU A 48 19.72 -6.62 -3.41
C LEU A 48 18.85 -5.63 -4.21
N HIS A 49 18.29 -6.06 -5.35
CA HIS A 49 17.52 -5.17 -6.22
C HIS A 49 16.21 -4.68 -5.58
N VAL A 50 15.55 -5.52 -4.77
CA VAL A 50 14.30 -5.15 -4.07
C VAL A 50 14.55 -4.07 -3.02
N ILE A 51 15.67 -4.16 -2.31
CA ILE A 51 16.08 -3.20 -1.28
C ILE A 51 16.40 -1.85 -1.93
N VAL A 52 17.08 -1.85 -3.08
CA VAL A 52 17.41 -0.62 -3.82
C VAL A 52 16.15 0.10 -4.30
N ILE A 53 15.17 -0.62 -4.86
CA ILE A 53 13.92 -0.02 -5.34
C ILE A 53 13.11 0.57 -4.17
N ALA A 54 13.01 -0.14 -3.04
CA ALA A 54 12.32 0.35 -1.85
C ALA A 54 12.99 1.61 -1.28
N PHE A 55 14.32 1.67 -1.31
CA PHE A 55 15.07 2.82 -0.85
C PHE A 55 14.84 4.05 -1.75
N ILE A 56 14.90 3.88 -3.07
CA ILE A 56 14.65 4.96 -4.03
C ILE A 56 13.22 5.50 -3.89
N ALA A 57 12.22 4.63 -3.76
CA ALA A 57 10.82 5.04 -3.55
C ALA A 57 10.65 5.87 -2.26
N THR A 58 11.36 5.49 -1.20
CA THR A 58 11.35 6.22 0.07
C THR A 58 11.96 7.61 -0.08
N VAL A 59 13.12 7.71 -0.74
CA VAL A 59 13.78 9.00 -0.98
C VAL A 59 12.90 9.92 -1.81
N LEU A 60 12.31 9.41 -2.89
CA LEU A 60 11.36 10.16 -3.73
C LEU A 60 10.17 10.69 -2.94
N PHE A 61 9.60 9.88 -2.04
CA PHE A 61 8.48 10.30 -1.20
C PHE A 61 8.85 11.46 -0.27
N VAL A 62 10.03 11.40 0.35
CA VAL A 62 10.54 12.48 1.21
C VAL A 62 10.81 13.75 0.41
N LEU A 63 11.43 13.64 -0.77
CA LEU A 63 11.69 14.79 -1.63
C LEU A 63 10.40 15.45 -2.12
N LEU A 64 9.40 14.65 -2.48
CA LEU A 64 8.09 15.16 -2.87
C LEU A 64 7.45 15.96 -1.73
N MET A 65 7.46 15.42 -0.51
CA MET A 65 6.92 16.11 0.66
C MET A 65 7.69 17.40 0.96
N ALA A 66 9.03 17.33 0.94
CA ALA A 66 9.88 18.49 1.19
C ALA A 66 9.72 19.58 0.13
N GLY A 67 9.60 19.21 -1.14
CA GLY A 67 9.33 20.14 -2.24
C GLY A 67 7.99 20.85 -2.09
N ILE A 68 6.95 20.13 -1.69
CA ILE A 68 5.63 20.72 -1.37
C ILE A 68 5.75 21.69 -0.20
N ALA A 69 6.44 21.31 0.88
CA ALA A 69 6.63 22.16 2.05
C ALA A 69 7.40 23.45 1.70
N HIS A 70 8.48 23.34 0.94
CA HIS A 70 9.24 24.49 0.47
C HIS A 70 8.39 25.40 -0.41
N TRP A 71 7.57 24.83 -1.29
CA TRP A 71 6.63 25.59 -2.12
C TRP A 71 5.60 26.36 -1.29
N VAL A 72 5.11 25.77 -0.19
CA VAL A 72 4.19 26.46 0.74
C VAL A 72 4.88 27.59 1.50
N VAL A 73 6.11 27.38 1.94
CA VAL A 73 6.86 28.41 2.70
C VAL A 73 7.30 29.57 1.82
N HIS A 74 7.61 29.31 0.55
CA HIS A 74 8.05 30.32 -0.41
C HIS A 74 6.89 31.00 -1.15
N ARG A 75 5.64 30.75 -0.73
CA ARG A 75 4.43 31.38 -1.25
C ARG A 75 3.94 32.47 -0.30
#